data_AF-A0A539D736-F1
#
_entry.id   AF-A0A539D736-F1
#
_cell.length_a   1.000
_cell.length_b   1.000
_cell.length_c   1.000
_cell.angle_alpha   90.00
_cell.angle_beta   90.00
_cell.angle_gamma   90.00
#
_symmetry.space_group_name_H-M   'P 1'
#
loop_
_entity.id
_entity.type
_entity.pdbx_description
1 polymer ?
#
loop_
_entity_poly.entity_id
_entity_poly.type
_entity_poly.pdbx_seq_one_letter_code
_entity_poly.pdbx_strand_id
1 'polypeptide(L)' 'MNIPASDCQNLDRALSLEWLEPNGRGGFASGTVAGPNTRRYHGLLLIARRPPVDRMVLVNHLEESLE' A
#
# COMPACT_ATOMS: atom_id res chain seq x y z
N MET A 1 -8.61 -10.61 7.64
CA MET A 1 -7.44 -11.01 8.46
C MET A 1 -7.50 -10.19 9.74
N ASN A 2 -7.30 -10.80 10.91
CA ASN A 2 -7.24 -10.06 12.17
C ASN A 2 -5.77 -9.98 12.59
N ILE A 3 -5.21 -8.78 12.69
CA ILE A 3 -3.80 -8.55 13.07
C ILE A 3 -3.81 -8.09 14.53
N PRO A 4 -3.11 -8.79 15.45
CA PRO A 4 -3.02 -8.37 16.84
C PRO A 4 -2.39 -6.98 16.97
N ALA A 5 -2.86 -6.17 17.93
CA ALA A 5 -2.29 -4.84 18.18
C ALA A 5 -0.78 -4.91 18.49
N SER A 6 -0.32 -5.97 19.16
CA SER A 6 1.11 -6.21 19.44
C SER A 6 1.97 -6.30 18.18
N ASP A 7 1.43 -6.85 17.09
CA ASP A 7 2.14 -6.97 15.82
C ASP A 7 2.28 -5.62 15.13
N CYS A 8 1.28 -4.74 15.26
CA CYS A 8 1.33 -3.37 14.76
C CYS A 8 2.25 -2.46 15.61
N GLN A 9 2.51 -2.83 16.86
CA GLN A 9 3.41 -2.10 17.77
C GLN A 9 4.89 -2.50 17.61
N ASN A 10 5.17 -3.61 16.95
CA ASN A 10 6.54 -4.01 16.59
C ASN A 10 6.84 -3.55 15.17
N LEU A 11 7.76 -2.59 15.01
CA LEU A 11 8.05 -1.98 13.70
C LEU A 11 8.51 -3.00 12.65
N ASP A 12 9.43 -3.90 13.00
CA ASP A 12 9.93 -4.92 12.06
C ASP A 12 8.79 -5.83 11.59
N ARG A 13 7.90 -6.21 12.51
CA ARG A 13 6.73 -7.01 12.19
C ARG A 13 5.74 -6.23 11.33
N ALA A 14 5.42 -5.00 11.68
CA ALA A 14 4.48 -4.14 10.95
C ALA A 14 4.97 -3.81 9.54
N LEU A 15 6.29 -3.62 9.33
CA LEU A 15 6.88 -3.42 8.01
C LEU A 15 6.83 -4.70 7.15
N SER A 16 6.84 -5.89 7.78
CA SER A 16 6.77 -7.18 7.07
C SER A 16 5.35 -7.57 6.64
N LEU A 17 4.32 -6.95 7.22
CA LEU A 17 2.92 -7.24 6.94
C LEU A 17 2.44 -6.31 5.81
N GLU A 18 2.25 -6.89 4.63
CA GLU A 18 1.85 -6.19 3.40
C GLU A 18 0.38 -6.46 3.06
N TRP A 19 -0.29 -5.48 2.45
CA TRP A 19 -1.65 -5.59 1.93
C TRP A 19 -1.70 -5.20 0.45
N LEU A 20 -2.66 -5.76 -0.28
CA LEU A 20 -2.90 -5.51 -1.70
C LEU A 20 -4.40 -5.53 -1.95
N GLU A 21 -4.94 -4.43 -2.46
CA GLU A 21 -6.35 -4.28 -2.80
C GLU A 21 -6.49 -3.98 -4.30
N PRO A 22 -6.83 -4.99 -5.14
CA PRO A 22 -6.97 -4.81 -6.57
C PRO A 22 -8.27 -4.10 -6.94
N ASN A 23 -8.22 -3.20 -7.93
CA ASN A 23 -9.41 -2.47 -8.39
C ASN A 23 -10.18 -3.18 -9.53
N GLY A 24 -9.78 -4.41 -9.90
CA GLY A 24 -10.38 -5.19 -10.99
C GLY A 24 -10.13 -4.67 -12.41
N ARG A 25 -9.41 -3.55 -12.59
CA ARG A 25 -9.12 -2.91 -13.90
C ARG A 25 -7.62 -2.88 -14.22
N GLY A 26 -6.83 -3.71 -13.55
CA GLY A 26 -5.37 -3.79 -13.70
C GLY A 26 -4.58 -2.83 -12.80
N GLY A 27 -5.26 -2.06 -11.96
CA GLY A 27 -4.66 -1.26 -10.89
C GLY A 27 -4.89 -1.86 -9.50
N PHE A 28 -4.27 -1.26 -8.50
CA PHE A 28 -4.42 -1.66 -7.10
C PHE A 28 -3.96 -0.54 -6.15
N ALA A 29 -4.35 -0.66 -4.89
CA ALA A 29 -3.71 -0.03 -3.76
C ALA A 29 -2.90 -1.08 -2.99
N SER A 30 -1.75 -0.72 -2.44
CA SER A 30 -0.95 -1.63 -1.62
C SER A 30 -0.01 -0.87 -0.69
N GLY A 31 0.43 -1.53 0.37
CA GLY A 31 1.31 -0.95 1.37
C GLY A 31 1.69 -1.92 2.46
N THR A 32 2.49 -1.43 3.41
CA THR A 32 2.67 -2.11 4.70
C THR A 32 1.57 -1.68 5.67
N VAL A 33 1.29 -2.46 6.71
CA VAL A 33 0.39 -2.01 7.78
C VAL A 33 0.99 -0.89 8.63
N ALA A 34 2.32 -0.72 8.59
CA ALA A 34 3.02 0.38 9.23
C ALA A 34 2.81 1.74 8.52
N GLY A 35 2.42 1.73 7.24
CA GLY A 35 2.20 2.94 6.44
C GLY A 35 3.26 3.21 5.35
N PRO A 36 4.58 3.12 5.62
CA PRO A 36 5.60 3.40 4.62
C PRO A 36 5.58 2.48 3.39
N ASN A 37 5.94 3.08 2.25
CA ASN A 37 6.12 2.38 0.97
C ASN A 37 7.53 1.75 0.90
N THR A 38 7.62 0.43 1.12
CA THR A 38 8.87 -0.36 1.09
C THR A 38 9.13 -1.07 -0.25
N ARG A 39 8.16 -1.04 -1.16
CA ARG A 39 8.23 -1.67 -2.49
C ARG A 39 7.98 -0.64 -3.58
N ARG A 40 8.51 -0.88 -4.79
CA ARG A 40 8.36 -0.01 -5.97
C ARG A 40 6.93 0.44 -6.26
N TYR A 41 5.96 -0.41 -5.95
CA TYR A 41 4.55 -0.21 -6.31
C TYR A 41 3.62 -0.13 -5.10
N HIS A 42 4.14 0.05 -3.88
CA HIS A 42 3.30 0.48 -2.77
C HIS A 42 2.80 1.90 -3.05
N GLY A 43 1.50 2.10 -2.82
CA GLY A 43 0.79 3.34 -3.08
C GLY A 43 -0.72 3.17 -3.01
N LEU A 44 -1.43 4.28 -2.89
CA LEU A 44 -2.90 4.30 -2.74
C LEU A 44 -3.63 4.19 -4.08
N LEU A 45 -3.00 4.59 -5.19
CA LEU A 45 -3.59 4.45 -6.53
C LEU A 45 -2.50 4.13 -7.55
N LEU A 46 -2.30 2.85 -7.82
CA LEU A 46 -1.58 2.38 -8.99
C LEU A 46 -2.56 2.00 -10.09
N ILE A 47 -2.28 2.40 -11.33
CA ILE A 47 -3.01 1.97 -12.51
C ILE A 47 -2.08 1.34 -13.54
N ALA A 48 -2.64 0.52 -14.44
CA ALA A 48 -2.00 0.13 -15.69
C ALA A 48 -2.77 0.79 -16.84
N ARG A 49 -2.17 1.76 -17.53
CA ARG A 49 -2.82 2.46 -18.66
C ARG A 49 -3.05 1.55 -19.86
N ARG A 50 -2.17 0.56 -20.04
CA ARG A 50 -2.23 -0.47 -21.09
C ARG A 50 -1.90 -1.83 -20.47
N PRO A 51 -2.85 -2.51 -19.80
CA PRO A 51 -2.58 -3.75 -19.09
C PRO A 51 -1.86 -4.81 -19.97
N PRO A 52 -0.83 -5.50 -19.48
CA PRO A 52 -0.28 -5.46 -18.11
C PRO A 52 0.87 -4.44 -17.89
N VAL A 53 1.16 -3.60 -18.90
CA VAL A 53 2.28 -2.65 -18.92
C VAL A 53 1.82 -1.21 -18.63
N ASP A 54 2.74 -0.24 -18.75
CA ASP A 54 2.43 1.18 -18.62
C ASP A 54 1.81 1.50 -17.24
N ARG A 55 2.50 1.02 -16.19
CA ARG A 55 2.09 1.17 -14.79
C ARG A 55 2.49 2.54 -14.27
N MET A 56 1.55 3.20 -13.62
CA MET A 56 1.75 4.51 -13.00
C MET A 56 1.19 4.52 -11.58
N VAL A 57 1.97 5.02 -10.64
CA VAL A 57 1.49 5.37 -9.30
C VAL A 57 0.99 6.80 -9.36
N LEU A 58 -0.33 6.99 -9.32
CA LEU A 58 -0.98 8.30 -9.35
C LEU A 58 -1.11 8.91 -7.96
N VAL A 59 -1.27 8.08 -6.92
CA VAL A 59 -1.28 8.51 -5.52
C VAL A 59 -0.32 7.63 -4.74
N ASN A 60 0.79 8.20 -4.29
CA ASN A 60 1.86 7.49 -3.58
C ASN A 60 1.55 7.31 -2.09
N HIS A 61 1.13 8.38 -1.40
CA HIS A 61 0.80 8.38 0.02
C HIS A 61 -0.11 9.59 0.34
N LEU A 62 -0.79 9.57 1.49
CA LEU A 62 -1.59 10.67 2.03
C LEU A 62 -1.21 10.84 3.51
N GLU A 63 -0.83 12.07 3.87
CA GLU A 63 -0.58 12.47 5.25
C GLU A 63 -1.70 13.42 5.69
N GLU A 64 -2.22 13.23 6.90
CA GLU A 64 -3.13 14.18 7.54
C GLU A 64 -2.59 14.56 8.92
N SER A 65 -2.93 15.77 9.36
CA SER A 65 -2.62 16.25 10.71
C SER A 65 -3.82 16.99 11.26
N LEU A 66 -3.97 16.95 12.58
CA LEU A 66 -4.97 17.75 13.30
C LEU A 66 -4.25 19.01 13.81
N GLU A 67 -4.77 20.18 13.47
CA GLU A 67 -4.45 21.47 14.12
C GLU A 67 -5.43 21.77 15.25
#